data_AF-A0A937X7N6-F1
#
_entry.id   AF-A0A937X7N6-F1
#
_cell.length_a   1.000
_cell.length_b   1.000
_cell.length_c   1.000
_cell.angle_alpha   90.00
_cell.angle_beta   90.00
_cell.angle_gamma   90.00
#
_symmetry.space_group_name_H-M   'P 1'
#
loop_
_entity.id
_entity.type
_entity.pdbx_description
1 polymer ?
#
loop_
_entity_poly.entity_id
_entity_poly.type
_entity_poly.pdbx_seq_one_letter_code
_entity_poly.pdbx_strand_id
1 'polypeptide(L)'
;MWEIASVLNAACGALLAPLRPLHPLAALAAVAVPAGVLMLLLFGRASNQRAIHAAKSRLKAHIAEIWLFRDDLLQMLLATLRVLAHTGRYFAHSLRPLLFILPPMLLLLVGLGVRYEHRPFLPGERAILAAKVKDPAWLEEGRVRLAGAEGCAVISPALRIPGRLQEGEGRSPGGRSLEPPGEVNWLIEARAPGRHELVLETPAGEVAKRVIVARDAGDAGKALPPQAPGRGAAFSGRFLQFPGEPPLPSDSGLQWIDVVGWPKRELTFLGLGVHWLVVFFVVSLAAALAVKDLFGVEV
;
A
#
# COMPACT_ATOMS: atom_id res chain seq x y z
N MET A 1 2.00 16.27 -5.20
CA MET A 1 1.79 14.90 -4.69
C MET A 1 1.22 14.89 -3.28
N TRP A 2 1.77 15.67 -2.34
CA TRP A 2 1.20 15.79 -0.98
C TRP A 2 -0.26 16.24 -0.96
N GLU A 3 -0.64 17.28 -1.71
CA GLU A 3 -2.03 17.76 -1.74
C GLU A 3 -3.04 16.67 -2.15
N ILE A 4 -2.67 15.83 -3.12
CA ILE A 4 -3.54 14.72 -3.54
C ILE A 4 -3.64 13.69 -2.41
N ALA A 5 -2.53 13.36 -1.76
CA ALA A 5 -2.48 12.44 -0.63
C ALA A 5 -3.25 12.97 0.60
N SER A 6 -3.16 14.27 0.90
CA SER A 6 -3.86 14.89 2.03
C SER A 6 -5.37 14.89 1.80
N VAL A 7 -5.82 15.25 0.60
CA VAL A 7 -7.23 15.18 0.18
C VAL A 7 -7.73 13.74 0.21
N LEU A 8 -6.97 12.79 -0.34
CA LEU A 8 -7.30 11.36 -0.30
C LEU A 8 -7.42 10.85 1.13
N ASN A 9 -6.48 11.21 2.01
CA ASN A 9 -6.53 10.82 3.41
C ASN A 9 -7.71 11.44 4.15
N ALA A 10 -8.04 12.70 3.88
CA ALA A 10 -9.20 13.36 4.45
C ALA A 10 -10.50 12.68 3.98
N ALA A 11 -10.62 12.40 2.68
CA ALA A 11 -11.77 11.72 2.09
C ALA A 11 -11.95 10.30 2.65
N CYS A 12 -10.89 9.49 2.69
CA CYS A 12 -10.93 8.16 3.33
C CYS A 12 -11.21 8.26 4.83
N GLY A 13 -10.71 9.30 5.49
CA GLY A 13 -11.00 9.57 6.91
C GLY A 13 -12.48 9.84 7.15
N ALA A 14 -13.10 10.69 6.32
CA ALA A 14 -14.53 10.99 6.38
C ALA A 14 -15.39 9.76 6.04
N LEU A 15 -15.01 8.99 5.02
CA LEU A 15 -15.70 7.76 4.63
C LEU A 15 -15.69 6.71 5.75
N LEU A 16 -14.55 6.55 6.45
CA LEU A 16 -14.39 5.55 7.51
C LEU A 16 -14.83 6.05 8.89
N ALA A 17 -14.99 7.36 9.10
CA ALA A 17 -15.42 7.95 10.36
C ALA A 17 -16.71 7.34 10.93
N PRO A 18 -17.82 7.17 10.16
CA PRO A 18 -19.03 6.54 10.67
C PRO A 18 -18.86 5.05 10.98
N LEU A 19 -17.85 4.40 10.37
CA LEU A 19 -17.55 2.99 10.53
C LEU A 19 -16.56 2.72 11.67
N ARG A 20 -16.09 3.77 12.37
CA ARG A 20 -15.15 3.67 13.50
C ARG A 20 -15.56 2.70 14.63
N PRO A 21 -16.84 2.61 15.04
CA PRO A 21 -17.22 1.69 16.13
C PRO A 21 -17.28 0.23 15.68
N LEU A 22 -17.28 -0.03 14.36
CA LEU A 22 -17.43 -1.37 13.82
C LEU A 22 -16.11 -2.16 13.92
N HIS A 23 -16.25 -3.49 13.89
CA HIS A 23 -15.12 -4.38 13.72
C HIS A 23 -14.40 -4.06 12.39
N PRO A 24 -13.05 -4.13 12.32
CA PRO A 24 -12.28 -3.76 11.13
C PRO A 24 -12.72 -4.49 9.86
N LEU A 25 -13.09 -5.77 9.97
CA LEU A 25 -13.63 -6.53 8.83
C LEU A 25 -14.96 -5.96 8.31
N ALA A 26 -15.85 -5.54 9.22
CA ALA A 26 -17.13 -4.95 8.85
C ALA A 26 -16.94 -3.57 8.22
N ALA A 27 -16.05 -2.75 8.77
CA ALA A 27 -15.69 -1.46 8.18
C ALA A 27 -15.04 -1.63 6.79
N LEU A 28 -14.17 -2.64 6.63
CA LEU A 28 -13.55 -2.95 5.34
C LEU A 28 -14.58 -3.45 4.32
N ALA A 29 -15.50 -4.33 4.73
CA ALA A 29 -16.58 -4.82 3.88
C ALA A 29 -17.51 -3.69 3.43
N ALA A 30 -17.87 -2.76 4.34
CA ALA A 30 -18.71 -1.61 4.03
C ALA A 30 -18.08 -0.67 2.98
N VAL A 31 -16.76 -0.63 2.86
CA VAL A 31 -16.06 0.11 1.79
C VAL A 31 -15.84 -0.76 0.54
N ALA A 32 -15.56 -2.06 0.71
CA ALA A 32 -15.30 -2.99 -0.38
C ALA A 32 -16.54 -3.21 -1.27
N VAL A 33 -17.74 -3.28 -0.69
CA VAL A 33 -19.00 -3.44 -1.44
C VAL A 33 -19.22 -2.31 -2.45
N PRO A 34 -19.31 -1.02 -2.05
CA PRO A 34 -19.52 0.06 -3.01
C PRO A 34 -18.34 0.21 -3.97
N ALA A 35 -17.10 -0.09 -3.54
CA ALA A 35 -15.96 -0.13 -4.44
C ALA A 35 -16.14 -1.19 -5.54
N GLY A 36 -16.54 -2.42 -5.20
CA GLY A 36 -16.82 -3.49 -6.16
C GLY A 36 -17.90 -3.10 -7.18
N VAL A 37 -19.00 -2.51 -6.71
CA VAL A 37 -20.07 -2.00 -7.58
C VAL A 37 -19.54 -0.90 -8.51
N LEU A 38 -18.78 0.06 -7.98
CA LEU A 38 -18.17 1.12 -8.79
C LEU A 38 -17.25 0.54 -9.87
N MET A 39 -16.43 -0.46 -9.53
CA MET A 39 -15.53 -1.10 -10.49
C MET A 39 -16.30 -1.84 -11.58
N LEU A 40 -17.39 -2.52 -11.24
CA LEU A 40 -18.27 -3.14 -12.23
C LEU A 40 -18.85 -2.09 -13.20
N LEU A 41 -19.32 -0.96 -12.69
CA LEU A 41 -19.88 0.12 -13.53
C LEU A 41 -18.82 0.75 -14.45
N LEU A 42 -17.60 0.94 -13.96
CA LEU A 42 -16.47 1.41 -14.76
C LEU A 42 -16.09 0.38 -15.82
N PHE A 43 -16.04 -0.91 -15.44
CA PHE A 43 -15.77 -2.01 -16.35
C PHE A 43 -16.81 -2.05 -17.47
N GLY A 44 -18.10 -2.06 -17.13
CA GLY A 44 -19.20 -2.08 -18.09
C GLY A 44 -19.16 -0.92 -19.07
N ARG A 45 -18.81 0.29 -18.60
CA ARG A 45 -18.69 1.49 -19.45
C ARG A 45 -17.47 1.48 -20.37
N ALA A 46 -16.33 0.96 -19.89
CA ALA A 46 -15.09 1.00 -20.64
C ALA A 46 -14.88 -0.22 -21.56
N SER A 47 -15.62 -1.31 -21.31
CA SER A 47 -15.46 -2.58 -22.03
C SER A 47 -16.38 -2.67 -23.25
N ASN A 48 -15.93 -3.42 -24.26
CA ASN A 48 -16.75 -3.73 -25.41
C ASN A 48 -17.62 -4.96 -25.12
N GLN A 49 -18.78 -4.72 -24.52
CA GLN A 49 -19.75 -5.76 -24.12
C GLN A 49 -20.14 -6.69 -25.28
N ARG A 50 -20.25 -6.18 -26.50
CA ARG A 50 -20.55 -7.00 -27.70
C ARG A 50 -19.42 -7.98 -28.02
N ALA A 51 -18.17 -7.53 -27.88
CA ALA A 51 -17.01 -8.40 -28.10
C ALA A 51 -16.89 -9.47 -27.01
N ILE A 52 -17.26 -9.15 -25.76
CA ILE A 52 -17.29 -10.09 -24.64
C ILE A 52 -18.33 -11.18 -24.89
N HIS A 53 -19.56 -10.81 -25.25
CA HIS A 53 -20.62 -11.77 -25.58
C HIS A 53 -20.22 -12.70 -26.75
N ALA A 54 -19.63 -12.12 -27.81
CA ALA A 54 -19.15 -12.88 -28.96
C ALA A 54 -18.01 -13.85 -28.58
N ALA A 55 -17.08 -13.42 -27.73
CA ALA A 55 -15.99 -14.27 -27.23
C ALA A 55 -16.52 -15.45 -26.40
N LYS A 56 -17.49 -15.21 -25.50
CA LYS A 56 -18.13 -16.27 -24.70
C LYS A 56 -18.87 -17.29 -25.57
N SER A 57 -19.55 -16.81 -26.61
CA SER A 57 -20.21 -17.67 -27.60
C SER A 57 -19.19 -18.52 -28.37
N ARG A 58 -18.06 -17.94 -28.77
CA ARG A 58 -16.96 -18.67 -29.42
C ARG A 58 -16.31 -19.69 -28.49
N LEU A 59 -16.12 -19.39 -27.20
CA LEU A 59 -15.54 -20.33 -26.24
C LEU A 59 -16.38 -21.61 -26.14
N LYS A 60 -17.70 -21.47 -26.08
CA LYS A 60 -18.63 -22.61 -26.13
C LYS A 60 -18.48 -23.43 -27.41
N ALA A 61 -18.31 -22.77 -28.56
CA ALA A 61 -18.09 -23.43 -29.84
C ALA A 61 -16.77 -24.22 -29.87
N HIS A 62 -15.67 -23.66 -29.37
CA HIS A 62 -14.37 -24.36 -29.32
C HIS A 62 -14.37 -25.55 -28.35
N ILE A 63 -15.09 -25.46 -27.22
CA ILE A 63 -15.26 -26.62 -26.32
C ILE A 63 -15.98 -27.76 -27.05
N ALA A 64 -16.98 -27.44 -27.88
CA ALA A 64 -17.66 -28.43 -28.71
C ALA A 64 -16.76 -28.98 -29.83
N GLU A 65 -15.94 -28.13 -30.44
CA GLU A 65 -14.99 -28.51 -31.50
C GLU A 65 -13.89 -29.46 -30.99
N ILE A 66 -13.36 -29.23 -29.78
CA ILE A 66 -12.40 -30.14 -29.12
C ILE A 66 -13.02 -31.51 -28.87
N TRP A 67 -14.31 -31.55 -28.53
CA TRP A 67 -15.05 -32.81 -28.40
C TRP A 67 -15.26 -33.52 -29.74
N LEU A 68 -15.28 -32.78 -30.86
CA LEU A 68 -15.59 -33.29 -32.20
C LEU A 68 -14.35 -33.73 -33.00
N PHE A 69 -13.17 -33.12 -32.80
CA PHE A 69 -11.96 -33.32 -33.63
C PHE A 69 -10.77 -33.89 -32.86
N ARG A 70 -11.01 -34.92 -32.04
CA ARG A 70 -10.00 -35.50 -31.14
C ARG A 70 -8.79 -36.16 -31.86
N ASP A 71 -8.88 -36.40 -33.18
CA ASP A 71 -7.97 -37.32 -33.90
C ASP A 71 -6.90 -36.67 -34.80
N ASP A 72 -6.81 -35.33 -34.93
CA ASP A 72 -5.76 -34.65 -35.73
C ASP A 72 -4.96 -33.62 -34.91
N LEU A 73 -3.77 -34.02 -34.47
CA LEU A 73 -2.89 -33.24 -33.58
C LEU A 73 -2.36 -31.93 -34.22
N LEU A 74 -2.11 -31.93 -35.53
CA LEU A 74 -1.47 -30.79 -36.22
C LEU A 74 -2.51 -29.70 -36.51
N GLN A 75 -3.71 -30.11 -36.92
CA GLN A 75 -4.85 -29.21 -37.03
C GLN A 75 -5.29 -28.69 -35.66
N MET A 76 -5.26 -29.52 -34.61
CA MET A 76 -5.54 -29.11 -33.24
C MET A 76 -4.54 -28.05 -32.72
N LEU A 77 -3.25 -28.17 -33.05
CA LEU A 77 -2.24 -27.17 -32.69
C LEU A 77 -2.45 -25.83 -33.42
N LEU A 78 -2.70 -25.86 -34.73
CA LEU A 78 -2.97 -24.65 -35.52
C LEU A 78 -4.31 -23.99 -35.13
N ALA A 79 -5.32 -24.78 -34.78
CA ALA A 79 -6.56 -24.30 -34.20
C ALA A 79 -6.30 -23.62 -32.84
N THR A 80 -5.51 -24.24 -31.97
CA THR A 80 -5.12 -23.68 -30.67
C THR A 80 -4.37 -22.36 -30.80
N LEU A 81 -3.44 -22.22 -31.76
CA LEU A 81 -2.73 -20.96 -32.03
C LEU A 81 -3.67 -19.88 -32.55
N ARG A 82 -4.64 -20.22 -33.42
CA ARG A 82 -5.67 -19.28 -33.90
C ARG A 82 -6.59 -18.83 -32.78
N VAL A 83 -6.97 -19.73 -31.88
CA VAL A 83 -7.70 -19.42 -30.64
C VAL A 83 -6.87 -18.50 -29.77
N LEU A 84 -5.61 -18.84 -29.50
CA LEU A 84 -4.72 -18.03 -28.66
C LEU A 84 -4.55 -16.60 -29.20
N ALA A 85 -4.40 -16.44 -30.52
CA ALA A 85 -4.33 -15.13 -31.16
C ALA A 85 -5.65 -14.34 -31.02
N HIS A 86 -6.80 -15.00 -31.16
CA HIS A 86 -8.12 -14.37 -30.96
C HIS A 86 -8.38 -14.01 -29.50
N THR A 87 -7.98 -14.88 -28.57
CA THR A 87 -8.00 -14.65 -27.13
C THR A 87 -7.06 -13.51 -26.75
N GLY A 88 -5.90 -13.40 -27.40
CA GLY A 88 -4.98 -12.27 -27.23
C GLY A 88 -5.60 -10.92 -27.63
N ARG A 89 -6.30 -10.87 -28.77
CA ARG A 89 -7.07 -9.67 -29.18
C ARG A 89 -8.20 -9.35 -28.21
N TYR A 90 -8.85 -10.37 -27.64
CA TYR A 90 -9.82 -10.20 -26.57
C TYR A 90 -9.18 -9.61 -25.30
N PHE A 91 -8.03 -10.13 -24.85
CA PHE A 91 -7.29 -9.56 -23.72
C PHE A 91 -6.90 -8.10 -23.98
N ALA A 92 -6.51 -7.74 -25.20
CA ALA A 92 -6.26 -6.35 -25.56
C ALA A 92 -7.50 -5.45 -25.38
N HIS A 93 -8.70 -5.95 -25.68
CA HIS A 93 -9.95 -5.23 -25.39
C HIS A 93 -10.25 -5.11 -23.90
N SER A 94 -9.81 -6.05 -23.07
CA SER A 94 -9.92 -5.97 -21.59
C SER A 94 -8.93 -5.00 -20.95
N LEU A 95 -7.83 -4.66 -21.65
CA LEU A 95 -6.81 -3.74 -21.17
C LEU A 95 -7.35 -2.30 -21.04
N ARG A 96 -8.26 -1.90 -21.94
CA ARG A 96 -8.88 -0.58 -21.89
C ARG A 96 -9.67 -0.36 -20.60
N PRO A 97 -10.63 -1.21 -20.21
CA PRO A 97 -11.29 -1.12 -18.89
C PRO A 97 -10.31 -1.08 -17.72
N LEU A 98 -9.27 -1.91 -17.77
CA LEU A 98 -8.27 -1.97 -16.71
C LEU A 98 -7.59 -0.61 -16.52
N LEU A 99 -7.26 0.11 -17.59
CA LEU A 99 -6.67 1.45 -17.52
C LEU A 99 -7.58 2.51 -16.87
N PHE A 100 -8.91 2.36 -16.97
CA PHE A 100 -9.85 3.27 -16.31
C PHE A 100 -10.11 2.87 -14.83
N ILE A 101 -10.05 1.59 -14.52
CA ILE A 101 -10.25 1.03 -13.18
C ILE A 101 -9.01 1.21 -12.30
N LEU A 102 -7.83 1.07 -12.88
CA LEU A 102 -6.56 1.04 -12.14
C LEU A 102 -6.30 2.33 -11.36
N PRO A 103 -6.44 3.55 -11.92
CA PRO A 103 -6.21 4.77 -11.15
C PRO A 103 -7.11 4.90 -9.90
N PRO A 104 -8.46 4.88 -9.98
CA PRO A 104 -9.29 5.01 -8.79
C PRO A 104 -9.08 3.85 -7.80
N MET A 105 -8.81 2.64 -8.29
CA MET A 105 -8.49 1.50 -7.43
C MET A 105 -7.18 1.72 -6.66
N LEU A 106 -6.12 2.15 -7.33
CA LEU A 106 -4.83 2.42 -6.67
C LEU A 106 -4.96 3.53 -5.63
N LEU A 107 -5.69 4.61 -5.93
CA LEU A 107 -5.95 5.67 -4.95
C LEU A 107 -6.69 5.11 -3.73
N LEU A 108 -7.72 4.30 -3.93
CA LEU A 108 -8.47 3.67 -2.83
C LEU A 108 -7.58 2.73 -2.00
N LEU A 109 -6.78 1.88 -2.65
CA LEU A 109 -5.88 0.94 -1.99
C LEU A 109 -4.80 1.65 -1.18
N VAL A 110 -4.25 2.75 -1.68
CA VAL A 110 -3.29 3.59 -0.93
C VAL A 110 -3.96 4.18 0.31
N GLY A 111 -5.15 4.76 0.17
CA GLY A 111 -5.89 5.34 1.31
C GLY A 111 -6.30 4.33 2.38
N LEU A 112 -6.62 3.09 1.95
CA LEU A 112 -6.88 1.97 2.85
C LEU A 112 -5.60 1.39 3.46
N GLY A 113 -4.52 1.25 2.69
CA GLY A 113 -3.24 0.71 3.15
C GLY A 113 -2.65 1.52 4.29
N VAL A 114 -2.72 2.85 4.22
CA VAL A 114 -2.34 3.76 5.33
C VAL A 114 -3.07 3.44 6.64
N ARG A 115 -4.25 2.79 6.59
CA ARG A 115 -5.08 2.51 7.76
C ARG A 115 -5.10 1.04 8.15
N TYR A 116 -5.01 0.12 7.19
CA TYR A 116 -5.21 -1.33 7.40
C TYR A 116 -3.92 -2.14 7.38
N GLU A 117 -2.80 -1.59 6.90
CA GLU A 117 -1.52 -2.32 6.85
C GLU A 117 -0.89 -2.45 8.24
N HIS A 118 -0.97 -1.37 9.03
CA HIS A 118 -0.34 -1.25 10.33
C HIS A 118 -1.38 -0.88 11.39
N ARG A 119 -1.11 -1.28 12.64
CA ARG A 119 -1.87 -0.82 13.81
C ARG A 119 -1.05 0.20 14.60
N PRO A 120 -1.69 1.05 15.43
CA PRO A 120 -0.95 1.84 16.41
C PRO A 120 -0.23 0.92 17.43
N PHE A 121 0.78 1.49 18.08
CA PHE A 121 1.52 0.83 19.16
C PHE A 121 0.63 0.64 20.40
N LEU A 122 0.89 -0.41 21.16
CA LEU A 122 0.39 -0.57 22.52
C LEU A 122 1.42 -0.05 23.53
N PRO A 123 0.99 0.43 24.71
CA PRO A 123 1.91 0.78 25.78
C PRO A 123 2.85 -0.40 26.11
N GLY A 124 4.15 -0.12 26.20
CA GLY A 124 5.21 -1.10 26.42
C GLY A 124 5.86 -1.66 25.14
N GLU A 125 5.26 -1.42 23.96
CA GLU A 125 5.88 -1.84 22.70
C GLU A 125 7.09 -0.97 22.34
N ARG A 126 8.09 -1.59 21.72
CA ARG A 126 9.35 -0.95 21.33
C ARG A 126 9.55 -1.05 19.82
N ALA A 127 10.14 0.00 19.24
CA ALA A 127 10.49 0.05 17.83
C ALA A 127 11.81 0.81 17.63
N ILE A 128 12.41 0.66 16.46
CA ILE A 128 13.64 1.39 16.10
C ILE A 128 13.26 2.51 15.14
N LEU A 129 13.46 3.76 15.55
CA LEU A 129 13.39 4.90 14.64
C LEU A 129 14.72 5.01 13.91
N ALA A 130 14.68 4.88 12.58
CA ALA A 130 15.84 4.93 11.70
C ALA A 130 15.76 6.16 10.79
N ALA A 131 16.73 7.07 10.91
CA ALA A 131 16.84 8.25 10.06
C ALA A 131 18.04 8.10 9.11
N LYS A 132 17.77 8.13 7.81
CA LYS A 132 18.80 8.12 6.76
C LYS A 132 19.18 9.55 6.40
N VAL A 133 20.47 9.86 6.54
CA VAL A 133 21.04 11.18 6.26
C VAL A 133 21.64 11.22 4.86
N LYS A 134 21.55 12.38 4.19
CA LYS A 134 22.14 12.59 2.86
C LYS A 134 23.65 12.81 2.91
N ASP A 135 24.12 13.52 3.94
CA ASP A 135 25.51 13.90 4.12
C ASP A 135 26.16 13.05 5.22
N PRO A 136 27.24 12.31 4.94
CA PRO A 136 27.99 11.56 5.95
C PRO A 136 28.45 12.40 7.15
N ALA A 137 28.70 13.71 6.97
CA ALA A 137 29.10 14.61 8.07
C ALA A 137 28.02 14.73 9.16
N TRP A 138 26.76 14.39 8.84
CA TRP A 138 25.66 14.42 9.81
C TRP A 138 25.66 13.21 10.75
N LEU A 139 26.54 12.24 10.49
CA LEU A 139 26.85 11.14 11.40
C LEU A 139 27.79 11.58 12.54
N GLU A 140 28.28 12.81 12.56
CA GLU A 140 29.01 13.32 13.71
C GLU A 140 28.12 13.39 14.96
N GLU A 141 28.73 13.17 16.12
CA GLU A 141 28.02 13.19 17.40
C GLU A 141 27.33 14.54 17.64
N GLY A 142 26.09 14.48 18.13
CA GLY A 142 25.32 15.67 18.47
C GLY A 142 24.70 16.44 17.30
N ARG A 143 25.00 16.11 16.03
CA ARG A 143 24.40 16.80 14.87
C ARG A 143 22.97 16.39 14.56
N VAL A 144 22.65 15.12 14.78
CA VAL A 144 21.28 14.61 14.68
C VAL A 144 20.87 14.05 16.03
N ARG A 145 19.80 14.59 16.61
CA ARG A 145 19.27 14.20 17.91
C ARG A 145 17.78 13.88 17.79
N LEU A 146 17.29 13.07 18.71
CA LEU A 146 15.88 12.71 18.79
C LEU A 146 15.36 13.14 20.16
N ALA A 147 14.44 14.08 20.18
CA ALA A 147 13.70 14.46 21.37
C ALA A 147 12.47 13.54 21.50
N GLY A 148 12.36 12.88 22.67
CA GLY A 148 11.18 12.10 23.03
C GLY A 148 9.96 12.99 23.29
N ALA A 149 8.79 12.38 23.37
CA ALA A 149 7.54 13.02 23.76
C ALA A 149 7.01 12.36 25.05
N GLU A 150 6.11 13.03 25.78
CA GLU A 150 5.57 12.51 27.05
C GLU A 150 5.05 11.06 26.96
N GLY A 151 4.49 10.66 25.81
CA GLY A 151 4.03 9.28 25.59
C GLY A 151 4.92 8.37 24.75
N CYS A 152 6.08 8.84 24.28
CA CYS A 152 7.05 8.03 23.54
C CYS A 152 8.48 8.36 24.02
N ALA A 153 9.08 7.45 24.77
CA ALA A 153 10.42 7.64 25.32
C ALA A 153 11.50 7.11 24.38
N VAL A 154 12.63 7.82 24.32
CA VAL A 154 13.85 7.35 23.64
C VAL A 154 14.68 6.61 24.68
N ILE A 155 14.89 5.31 24.47
CA ILE A 155 15.53 4.41 25.46
C ILE A 155 17.02 4.27 25.20
N SER A 156 17.45 4.27 23.94
CA SER A 156 18.86 4.10 23.58
C SER A 156 19.51 5.43 23.17
N PRO A 157 20.84 5.57 23.36
CA PRO A 157 21.60 6.57 22.65
C PRO A 157 21.52 6.35 21.12
N ALA A 158 21.90 7.38 20.36
CA ALA A 158 21.93 7.35 18.91
C ALA A 158 22.98 6.35 18.40
N LEU A 159 22.55 5.27 17.73
CA LEU A 159 23.45 4.36 17.03
C LEU A 159 23.70 4.90 15.62
N ARG A 160 24.95 5.18 15.28
CA ARG A 160 25.33 5.79 14.00
C ARG A 160 26.01 4.77 13.11
N ILE A 161 25.43 4.52 11.95
CA ILE A 161 25.89 3.53 10.99
C ILE A 161 26.36 4.28 9.74
N PRO A 162 27.68 4.31 9.46
CA PRO A 162 28.18 4.87 8.22
C PRO A 162 27.69 4.03 7.04
N GLY A 163 27.33 4.70 5.95
CA GLY A 163 26.99 4.02 4.71
C GLY A 163 28.19 3.20 4.24
N ARG A 164 28.08 1.87 4.27
CA ARG A 164 29.12 0.99 3.74
C ARG A 164 28.80 0.63 2.30
N LEU A 165 29.71 0.89 1.37
CA LEU A 165 29.71 0.23 0.07
C LEU A 165 29.88 -1.27 0.34
N GLN A 166 28.91 -2.11 -0.04
CA GLN A 166 29.15 -3.56 -0.02
C GLN A 166 30.35 -3.85 -0.93
N GLU A 167 31.43 -4.38 -0.36
CA GLU A 167 32.56 -4.92 -1.12
C GLU A 167 32.05 -6.08 -1.98
N GLY A 168 31.76 -5.79 -3.26
CA GLY A 168 31.28 -6.78 -4.23
C GLY A 168 30.36 -6.23 -5.33
N GLU A 169 29.68 -5.10 -5.12
CA GLU A 169 28.71 -4.55 -6.10
C GLU A 169 29.23 -3.30 -6.85
N GLY A 170 30.48 -2.90 -6.60
CA GLY A 170 31.11 -1.68 -7.11
C GLY A 170 31.94 -1.88 -8.38
N ARG A 171 31.33 -2.31 -9.50
CA ARG A 171 31.93 -2.01 -10.82
C ARG A 171 30.87 -1.85 -11.90
N SER A 172 30.00 -0.85 -11.71
CA SER A 172 29.30 -0.26 -12.86
C SER A 172 30.30 0.66 -13.59
N PRO A 173 30.61 0.45 -14.89
CA PRO A 173 31.52 1.30 -15.63
C PRO A 173 30.81 2.62 -15.95
N GLY A 174 30.95 3.62 -15.07
CA GLY A 174 30.23 4.88 -15.23
C GLY A 174 30.30 5.88 -14.08
N GLY A 175 31.44 5.97 -13.36
CA GLY A 175 31.92 7.22 -12.76
C GLY A 175 31.01 8.05 -11.83
N ARG A 176 30.02 7.47 -11.14
CA ARG A 176 29.36 8.12 -9.99
C ARG A 176 29.41 7.19 -8.79
N SER A 177 30.32 7.48 -7.85
CA SER A 177 30.23 6.94 -6.49
C SER A 177 28.94 7.46 -5.86
N LEU A 178 27.88 6.66 -5.88
CA LEU A 178 26.79 6.83 -4.94
C LEU A 178 27.31 6.26 -3.62
N GLU A 179 27.89 7.12 -2.77
CA GLU A 179 28.13 6.71 -1.39
C GLU A 179 26.77 6.34 -0.77
N PRO A 180 26.66 5.18 -0.12
CA PRO A 180 25.43 4.79 0.51
C PRO A 180 25.10 5.80 1.62
N PRO A 181 23.82 6.16 1.80
CA PRO A 181 23.42 7.11 2.82
C PRO A 181 23.76 6.55 4.20
N GLY A 182 24.26 7.42 5.08
CA GLY A 182 24.42 7.13 6.49
C GLY A 182 23.07 6.93 7.19
N GLU A 183 23.06 6.18 8.28
CA GLU A 183 21.85 5.90 9.06
C GLU A 183 22.09 6.17 10.55
N VAL A 184 21.10 6.77 11.23
CA VAL A 184 21.10 7.00 12.67
C VAL A 184 19.86 6.37 13.29
N ASN A 185 20.06 5.51 14.28
CA ASN A 185 19.01 4.66 14.86
C ASN A 185 18.82 4.92 16.35
N TRP A 186 17.56 4.93 16.78
CA TRP A 186 17.17 5.04 18.19
C TRP A 186 16.13 3.99 18.54
N LEU A 187 16.27 3.36 19.69
CA LEU A 187 15.23 2.53 20.28
C LEU A 187 14.21 3.44 20.99
N ILE A 188 12.96 3.37 20.55
CA ILE A 188 11.82 4.09 21.14
C ILE A 188 10.88 3.11 21.84
N GLU A 189 10.21 3.58 22.89
CA GLU A 189 9.21 2.82 23.66
C GLU A 189 7.93 3.64 23.79
N ALA A 190 6.81 3.05 23.38
CA ALA A 190 5.48 3.62 23.55
C ALA A 190 5.05 3.52 25.03
N ARG A 191 4.68 4.63 25.67
CA ARG A 191 4.35 4.68 27.10
C ARG A 191 2.92 5.11 27.38
N ALA A 192 2.49 6.24 26.82
CA ALA A 192 1.18 6.81 27.10
C ALA A 192 0.31 6.81 25.83
N PRO A 193 -1.00 6.49 25.95
CA PRO A 193 -1.90 6.51 24.80
C PRO A 193 -2.08 7.93 24.27
N GLY A 194 -2.12 8.08 22.95
CA GLY A 194 -2.25 9.38 22.31
C GLY A 194 -1.55 9.46 20.95
N ARG A 195 -1.60 10.65 20.37
CA ARG A 195 -0.80 11.00 19.20
C ARG A 195 0.39 11.80 19.69
N HIS A 196 1.59 11.29 19.45
CA HIS A 196 2.85 11.87 19.90
C HIS A 196 3.69 12.24 18.70
N GLU A 197 4.44 13.32 18.79
CA GLU A 197 5.37 13.74 17.75
C GLU A 197 6.79 13.67 18.32
N LEU A 198 7.60 12.79 17.75
CA LEU A 198 9.02 12.70 18.03
C LEU A 198 9.75 13.72 17.17
N VAL A 199 10.51 14.62 17.77
CA VAL A 199 11.19 15.69 17.03
C VAL A 199 12.63 15.26 16.76
N LEU A 200 12.98 15.18 15.48
CA LEU A 200 14.36 15.02 15.05
C LEU A 200 14.99 16.40 14.88
N GLU A 201 15.95 16.72 15.71
CA GLU A 201 16.77 17.93 15.58
C GLU A 201 17.92 17.61 14.61
N THR A 202 17.95 18.29 13.45
CA THR A 202 19.03 18.18 12.46
C THR A 202 19.72 19.53 12.26
N PRO A 203 20.90 19.58 11.61
CA PRO A 203 21.56 20.85 11.32
C PRO A 203 20.75 21.79 10.41
N ALA A 204 19.77 21.26 9.67
CA ALA A 204 18.89 22.05 8.80
C ALA A 204 17.57 22.44 9.48
N GLY A 205 17.33 22.02 10.72
CA GLY A 205 16.14 22.34 11.49
C GLY A 205 15.45 21.10 12.08
N GLU A 206 14.23 21.30 12.53
CA GLU A 206 13.45 20.27 13.21
C GLU A 206 12.53 19.52 12.25
N VAL A 207 12.49 18.19 12.39
CA VAL A 207 11.59 17.32 11.64
C VAL A 207 10.78 16.46 12.60
N ALA A 208 9.47 16.71 12.69
CA ALA A 208 8.57 15.90 13.50
C ALA A 208 8.20 14.57 12.82
N LYS A 209 8.17 13.48 13.58
CA LYS A 209 7.70 12.15 13.17
C LYS A 209 6.55 11.75 14.09
N ARG A 210 5.39 11.41 13.52
CA ARG A 210 4.23 11.03 14.33
C ARG A 210 4.31 9.56 14.74
N VAL A 211 4.01 9.30 16.01
CA VAL A 211 3.80 7.97 16.57
C VAL A 211 2.46 7.95 17.28
N ILE A 212 1.68 6.89 17.06
CA ILE A 212 0.35 6.76 17.64
C ILE A 212 0.34 5.56 18.57
N VAL A 213 -0.08 5.80 19.80
CA VAL A 213 -0.21 4.79 20.85
C VAL A 213 -1.69 4.62 21.18
N ALA A 214 -2.20 3.41 21.03
CA ALA A 214 -3.57 3.06 21.37
C ALA A 214 -3.77 2.95 22.89
N ARG A 215 -5.01 3.11 23.33
CA ARG A 215 -5.38 2.92 24.75
C ARG A 215 -5.32 1.46 25.17
N ASP A 216 -5.80 0.57 24.31
CA ASP A 216 -5.93 -0.85 24.55
C ASP A 216 -5.95 -1.62 23.22
N ALA A 217 -5.99 -2.95 23.30
CA ALA A 217 -6.04 -3.82 22.11
C ALA A 217 -7.28 -3.60 21.24
N GLY A 218 -8.42 -3.24 21.84
CA GLY A 218 -9.64 -2.93 21.11
C GLY A 218 -9.53 -1.64 20.31
N ASP A 219 -8.90 -0.60 20.87
CA ASP A 219 -8.61 0.65 20.19
C ASP A 219 -7.53 0.48 19.11
N ALA A 220 -6.50 -0.35 19.36
CA ALA A 220 -5.49 -0.69 18.37
C ALA A 220 -6.06 -1.48 17.18
N GLY A 221 -7.11 -2.27 17.43
CA GLY A 221 -7.85 -3.00 16.41
C GLY A 221 -8.55 -2.06 15.42
N LYS A 222 -9.01 -0.86 15.84
CA LYS A 222 -9.81 0.04 14.99
C LYS A 222 -9.03 0.56 13.79
N ALA A 223 -9.70 0.69 12.65
CA ALA A 223 -9.11 1.14 11.38
C ALA A 223 -8.84 2.66 11.26
N LEU A 224 -8.94 3.40 12.36
CA LEU A 224 -8.56 4.80 12.47
C LEU A 224 -7.67 4.92 13.70
N PRO A 225 -6.44 5.47 13.61
CA PRO A 225 -5.97 6.52 12.68
C PRO A 225 -5.01 6.06 11.56
N PRO A 226 -4.70 6.93 10.57
CA PRO A 226 -3.67 6.64 9.56
C PRO A 226 -2.30 6.40 10.21
N GLN A 227 -1.59 5.40 9.71
CA GLN A 227 -0.24 5.01 10.13
C GLN A 227 0.74 5.32 8.99
N ALA A 228 1.88 5.91 9.32
CA ALA A 228 2.94 6.18 8.36
C ALA A 228 4.29 5.68 8.93
N PRO A 229 4.59 4.38 8.83
CA PRO A 229 5.86 3.82 9.29
C PRO A 229 7.07 4.53 8.69
N GLY A 230 7.02 4.78 7.38
CA GLY A 230 8.06 5.48 6.63
C GLY A 230 7.66 6.89 6.19
N ARG A 231 8.65 7.78 6.04
CA ARG A 231 8.49 9.14 5.51
C ARG A 231 9.71 9.51 4.67
N GLY A 232 9.49 10.03 3.46
CA GLY A 232 10.56 10.40 2.52
C GLY A 232 10.25 11.70 1.78
N ALA A 233 11.14 12.06 0.85
CA ALA A 233 10.94 13.20 -0.03
C ALA A 233 9.70 13.03 -0.93
N ALA A 234 9.04 14.15 -1.28
CA ALA A 234 7.76 14.18 -2.00
C ALA A 234 7.78 13.47 -3.37
N PHE A 235 8.91 13.46 -4.07
CA PHE A 235 9.07 12.84 -5.38
C PHE A 235 9.83 11.51 -5.34
N SER A 236 10.11 10.98 -4.14
CA SER A 236 10.58 9.60 -4.04
C SER A 236 9.46 8.66 -4.47
N GLY A 237 9.74 7.66 -5.33
CA GLY A 237 8.76 6.62 -5.69
C GLY A 237 8.19 5.87 -4.47
N ARG A 238 8.84 6.02 -3.30
CA ARG A 238 8.43 5.48 -2.01
C ARG A 238 7.41 6.33 -1.26
N PHE A 239 7.16 7.59 -1.65
CA PHE A 239 6.17 8.45 -0.97
C PHE A 239 4.74 7.86 -1.05
N LEU A 240 4.39 7.23 -2.18
CA LEU A 240 3.10 6.57 -2.36
C LEU A 240 2.89 5.34 -1.45
N GLN A 241 3.96 4.80 -0.84
CA GLN A 241 3.87 3.64 0.05
C GLN A 241 3.29 4.01 1.41
N PHE A 242 3.63 5.19 1.94
CA PHE A 242 3.20 5.65 3.27
C PHE A 242 2.76 7.13 3.27
N PRO A 243 1.74 7.51 2.49
CA PRO A 243 1.31 8.90 2.40
C PRO A 243 0.49 9.38 3.62
N GLY A 244 0.64 8.76 4.80
CA GLY A 244 -0.09 9.15 6.02
C GLY A 244 0.44 10.41 6.70
N GLU A 245 1.62 10.88 6.31
CA GLU A 245 2.30 12.08 6.84
C GLU A 245 2.85 12.96 5.71
N PRO A 246 3.01 14.28 5.95
CA PRO A 246 3.61 15.18 4.96
C PRO A 246 4.98 14.67 4.53
N PRO A 247 5.42 14.88 3.28
CA PRO A 247 6.76 14.49 2.87
C PRO A 247 7.83 15.22 3.70
N LEU A 248 9.05 14.68 3.73
CA LEU A 248 10.19 15.39 4.33
C LEU A 248 10.46 16.70 3.58
N PRO A 249 10.75 17.81 4.28
CA PRO A 249 11.25 19.03 3.65
C PRO A 249 12.50 18.74 2.82
N SER A 250 12.62 19.32 1.63
CA SER A 250 13.72 19.05 0.71
C SER A 250 15.10 19.41 1.30
N ASP A 251 15.10 20.44 2.12
CA ASP A 251 16.19 21.06 2.88
C ASP A 251 16.49 20.37 4.22
N SER A 252 15.63 19.45 4.70
CA SER A 252 15.82 18.74 5.98
C SER A 252 17.12 17.93 6.10
N GLY A 253 17.85 17.74 4.99
CA GLY A 253 19.03 16.88 4.83
C GLY A 253 18.85 15.39 5.19
N LEU A 254 17.62 15.00 5.53
CA LEU A 254 17.21 13.61 5.65
C LEU A 254 16.73 13.07 4.30
N GLN A 255 17.08 11.83 4.00
CA GLN A 255 16.60 11.10 2.83
C GLN A 255 15.33 10.30 3.15
N TRP A 256 15.30 9.68 4.34
CA TRP A 256 14.22 8.79 4.78
C TRP A 256 14.15 8.73 6.30
N ILE A 257 12.95 8.68 6.87
CA ILE A 257 12.72 8.31 8.26
C ILE A 257 11.85 7.05 8.24
N ASP A 258 12.31 5.99 8.88
CA ASP A 258 11.57 4.75 9.07
C ASP A 258 11.38 4.47 10.55
N VAL A 259 10.34 3.73 10.88
CA VAL A 259 10.18 3.16 12.22
C VAL A 259 10.07 1.66 12.05
N VAL A 260 11.24 1.02 12.14
CA VAL A 260 11.43 -0.41 11.97
C VAL A 260 10.82 -1.13 13.17
N GLY A 261 10.02 -2.16 12.88
CA GLY A 261 9.25 -2.88 13.90
C GLY A 261 7.89 -2.26 14.18
N TRP A 262 7.35 -1.42 13.28
CA TRP A 262 5.95 -0.99 13.38
C TRP A 262 5.02 -2.21 13.39
N PRO A 263 4.10 -2.32 14.37
CA PRO A 263 3.22 -3.48 14.46
C PRO A 263 2.29 -3.56 13.25
N LYS A 264 2.37 -4.68 12.53
CA LYS A 264 1.43 -4.98 11.45
C LYS A 264 0.05 -5.25 12.00
N ARG A 265 -0.97 -4.94 11.22
CA ARG A 265 -2.33 -5.33 11.55
C ARG A 265 -2.60 -6.74 11.03
N GLU A 266 -2.96 -7.62 11.96
CA GLU A 266 -3.48 -8.93 11.64
C GLU A 266 -5.01 -8.89 11.72
N LEU A 267 -5.69 -9.21 10.61
CA LEU A 267 -7.13 -9.42 10.63
C LEU A 267 -7.39 -10.92 10.76
N THR A 268 -8.24 -11.31 11.69
CA THR A 268 -8.60 -12.72 11.89
C THR A 268 -10.00 -12.98 11.34
N PHE A 269 -10.12 -14.00 10.48
CA PHE A 269 -11.40 -14.52 9.99
C PHE A 269 -11.46 -16.01 10.29
N LEU A 270 -12.44 -16.43 11.10
CA LEU A 270 -12.58 -17.83 11.56
C LEU A 270 -11.29 -18.38 12.23
N GLY A 271 -10.54 -17.53 12.93
CA GLY A 271 -9.28 -17.89 13.60
C GLY A 271 -8.05 -17.91 12.69
N LEU A 272 -8.20 -17.69 11.38
CA LEU A 272 -7.09 -17.59 10.43
C LEU A 272 -6.72 -16.12 10.22
N GLY A 273 -5.42 -15.82 10.23
CA GLY A 273 -4.89 -14.52 9.84
C GLY A 273 -5.07 -14.28 8.34
N VAL A 274 -5.75 -13.21 7.96
CA VAL A 274 -6.01 -12.84 6.56
C VAL A 274 -5.52 -11.43 6.30
N HIS A 275 -4.84 -11.24 5.17
CA HIS A 275 -4.41 -9.91 4.74
C HIS A 275 -5.62 -9.06 4.31
N TRP A 276 -5.64 -7.77 4.67
CA TRP A 276 -6.77 -6.89 4.35
C TRP A 276 -7.05 -6.77 2.84
N LEU A 277 -6.02 -6.79 2.00
CA LEU A 277 -6.18 -6.81 0.54
C LEU A 277 -7.02 -8.01 0.08
N VAL A 278 -6.80 -9.20 0.65
CA VAL A 278 -7.55 -10.41 0.27
C VAL A 278 -9.02 -10.22 0.62
N VAL A 279 -9.32 -9.77 1.84
CA VAL A 279 -10.70 -9.48 2.27
C VAL A 279 -11.34 -8.44 1.35
N PHE A 280 -10.64 -7.34 1.06
CA PHE A 280 -11.13 -6.28 0.19
C PHE A 280 -11.46 -6.80 -1.22
N PHE A 281 -10.55 -7.54 -1.85
CA PHE A 281 -10.77 -8.06 -3.20
C PHE A 281 -11.86 -9.12 -3.25
N VAL A 282 -11.91 -10.06 -2.29
CA VAL A 282 -12.95 -11.09 -2.24
C VAL A 282 -14.33 -10.47 -2.04
N VAL A 283 -14.47 -9.54 -1.10
CA VAL A 283 -15.77 -8.89 -0.83
C VAL A 283 -16.18 -7.98 -2.01
N SER A 284 -15.26 -7.21 -2.57
CA SER A 284 -15.57 -6.34 -3.72
C SER A 284 -15.92 -7.14 -4.98
N LEU A 285 -15.23 -8.25 -5.24
CA LEU A 285 -15.55 -9.16 -6.34
C LEU A 285 -16.90 -9.83 -6.13
N ALA A 286 -17.17 -10.34 -4.93
CA ALA A 286 -18.47 -10.95 -4.59
C ALA A 286 -19.61 -9.95 -4.76
N ALA A 287 -19.43 -8.70 -4.30
CA ALA A 287 -20.41 -7.63 -4.47
C ALA A 287 -20.64 -7.28 -5.96
N ALA A 288 -19.56 -7.15 -6.74
CA ALA A 288 -19.63 -6.89 -8.17
C ALA A 288 -20.40 -8.01 -8.91
N LEU A 289 -20.07 -9.28 -8.62
CA LEU A 289 -20.72 -10.43 -9.23
C LEU A 289 -22.20 -10.55 -8.83
N ALA A 290 -22.55 -10.21 -7.60
CA ALA A 290 -23.93 -10.26 -7.12
C ALA A 290 -24.85 -9.26 -7.84
N VAL A 291 -24.32 -8.10 -8.27
CA VAL A 291 -25.10 -7.06 -8.95
C VAL A 291 -24.87 -6.98 -10.46
N LYS A 292 -24.02 -7.85 -11.03
CA LYS A 292 -23.63 -7.79 -12.45
C LYS A 292 -24.83 -7.83 -13.40
N ASP A 293 -25.80 -8.70 -13.10
CA ASP A 293 -26.97 -8.94 -13.93
C ASP A 293 -27.98 -7.78 -13.81
N LEU A 294 -28.05 -7.12 -12.65
CA LEU A 294 -28.88 -5.93 -12.43
C LEU A 294 -28.44 -4.74 -13.31
N PHE A 295 -27.14 -4.62 -13.54
CA PHE A 295 -26.57 -3.56 -14.38
C PHE A 295 -26.34 -4.00 -15.84
N GLY A 296 -26.72 -5.22 -16.21
CA GLY A 296 -26.55 -5.76 -17.56
C GLY A 296 -25.08 -5.83 -18.00
N VAL A 297 -24.15 -5.98 -17.05
CA VAL A 297 -22.72 -6.04 -17.33
C VAL A 297 -22.29 -7.50 -17.45
N GLU A 298 -21.74 -7.87 -18.59
CA GLU A 298 -21.06 -9.14 -18.76
C GLU A 298 -19.60 -9.02 -18.28
N VAL A 299 -19.18 -10.02 -17.49
CA VAL A 299 -17.84 -10.19 -16.93
C VAL A 299 -17.28 -11.52 -17.41
#